data_AF-A0A1F7V8D0-F1
#
_entry.id   AF-A0A1F7V8D0-F1
#
_cell.length_a   1.000
_cell.length_b   1.000
_cell.length_c   1.000
_cell.angle_alpha   90.00
_cell.angle_beta   90.00
_cell.angle_gamma   90.00
#
_symmetry.space_group_name_H-M   'P 1'
#
loop_
_entity.id
_entity.type
_entity.pdbx_description
1 polymer ?
#
loop_
_entity_poly.entity_id
_entity_poly.type
_entity_poly.pdbx_seq_one_letter_code
_entity_poly.pdbx_strand_id
1 'polypeptide(L)'
;MNISSKKIAIATYLIFLLPLVTHAELINPLGTTSIEGFIGRLIKAILGLSGSVALLMFVWGGFQYLWSGGDPKKVEKGKETLKNAVLGIVIIFFSYTLVNTLIKILATGAVT
;
A
#
# COMPACT_ATOMS: atom_id res chain seq x y z
N MET A 1 56.16 3.74 -27.29
CA MET A 1 55.17 4.03 -26.23
C MET A 1 54.81 2.70 -25.57
N ASN A 2 55.30 2.47 -24.34
CA ASN A 2 55.37 1.14 -23.74
C ASN A 2 53.97 0.60 -23.41
N ILE A 3 53.67 -0.63 -23.83
CA ILE A 3 52.38 -1.30 -23.61
C ILE A 3 52.01 -1.34 -22.11
N SER A 4 53.02 -1.35 -21.23
CA SER A 4 52.85 -1.27 -19.78
C SER A 4 52.20 0.04 -19.30
N SER A 5 52.54 1.20 -19.90
CA SER A 5 52.01 2.51 -19.47
C SER A 5 50.53 2.71 -19.87
N LYS A 6 50.11 2.19 -21.04
CA LYS A 6 48.70 2.22 -21.48
C LYS A 6 47.79 1.40 -20.56
N LYS A 7 48.27 0.25 -20.08
CA LYS A 7 47.50 -0.63 -19.18
C LYS A 7 47.23 0.04 -17.83
N ILE A 8 48.22 0.74 -17.28
CA ILE A 8 48.10 1.49 -16.02
C ILE A 8 47.10 2.64 -16.19
N ALA A 9 47.19 3.41 -17.28
CA ALA A 9 46.25 4.50 -17.54
C ALA A 9 44.79 4.01 -17.70
N ILE A 10 44.59 2.88 -18.38
CA ILE A 10 43.26 2.27 -18.52
C ILE A 10 42.73 1.80 -17.17
N ALA A 11 43.58 1.16 -16.34
CA ALA A 11 43.18 0.68 -15.02
C ALA A 11 42.78 1.83 -14.08
N THR A 12 43.53 2.93 -14.07
CA THR A 12 43.20 4.12 -13.28
C THR A 12 41.89 4.77 -13.74
N TYR A 13 41.68 4.88 -15.06
CA TYR A 13 40.44 5.40 -15.62
C TYR A 13 39.23 4.52 -15.28
N LEU A 14 39.40 3.19 -15.32
CA LEU A 14 38.35 2.23 -14.95
C LEU A 14 37.92 2.41 -13.48
N ILE A 15 38.88 2.55 -12.57
CA ILE A 15 38.61 2.73 -11.13
C ILE A 15 37.93 4.07 -10.84
N PHE A 16 38.32 5.13 -11.56
CA PHE A 16 37.70 6.46 -11.43
C PHE A 16 36.28 6.53 -12.04
N LEU A 17 35.95 5.63 -12.98
CA LEU A 17 34.62 5.51 -13.59
C LEU A 17 33.64 4.61 -12.81
N LEU A 18 34.14 3.73 -11.93
CA LEU A 18 33.30 2.90 -11.05
C LEU A 18 32.27 3.71 -10.24
N PRO A 19 32.61 4.84 -9.58
CA PRO A 19 31.64 5.63 -8.82
C PRO A 19 30.59 6.33 -9.70
N LEU A 20 30.75 6.37 -11.03
CA LEU A 20 29.76 6.93 -11.96
C LEU A 20 28.68 5.91 -12.35
N VAL A 21 28.96 4.61 -12.24
CA VAL A 21 28.02 3.52 -12.56
C VAL A 21 27.26 3.06 -11.32
N THR A 22 27.84 3.27 -10.13
CA THR A 22 27.19 2.95 -8.85
C THR A 22 26.57 4.19 -8.24
N HIS A 23 25.39 4.58 -8.74
CA HIS A 23 24.42 5.19 -7.83
C HIS A 23 24.05 4.10 -6.83
N ALA A 24 24.66 4.12 -5.65
CA ALA A 24 24.16 3.37 -4.50
C ALA A 24 22.82 4.00 -4.11
N GLU A 25 21.77 3.67 -4.85
CA GLU A 25 20.42 3.91 -4.39
C GLU A 25 20.25 3.07 -3.14
N LEU A 26 20.23 3.74 -1.98
CA LEU A 26 19.82 3.13 -0.73
C LEU A 26 18.51 2.38 -1.03
N ILE A 27 18.51 1.05 -0.86
CA ILE A 27 17.31 0.26 -1.08
C ILE A 27 16.29 0.76 -0.07
N ASN A 28 15.41 1.64 -0.52
CA ASN A 28 14.47 2.27 0.36
C ASN A 28 13.45 1.17 0.69
N PRO A 29 13.39 0.63 1.93
CA PRO A 29 12.40 -0.38 2.27
C PRO A 29 10.98 0.17 2.12
N LEU A 30 10.84 1.51 2.08
CA LEU A 30 9.61 2.23 1.82
C LEU A 30 9.39 2.49 0.31
N GLY A 31 10.45 2.52 -0.50
CA GLY A 31 10.40 2.70 -1.96
C GLY A 31 9.89 4.07 -2.43
N THR A 32 9.80 5.05 -1.52
CA THR A 32 9.20 6.36 -1.80
C THR A 32 10.09 7.47 -1.28
N THR A 33 10.56 8.33 -2.18
CA THR A 33 11.37 9.53 -1.86
C THR A 33 10.49 10.77 -1.65
N SER A 34 9.17 10.67 -1.85
CA SER A 34 8.18 11.74 -1.69
C SER A 34 7.15 11.42 -0.58
N ILE A 35 6.59 12.49 0.02
CA ILE A 35 5.53 12.41 1.04
C ILE A 35 4.30 11.67 0.51
N GLU A 36 3.96 11.84 -0.77
CA GLU A 36 2.83 11.18 -1.42
C GLU A 36 2.97 9.65 -1.44
N GLY A 37 4.17 9.15 -1.69
CA GLY A 37 4.41 7.71 -1.69
C GLY A 37 4.38 7.10 -0.29
N PHE A 38 4.86 7.84 0.72
CA PHE A 38 4.75 7.42 2.12
C PHE A 38 3.29 7.29 2.55
N ILE A 39 2.47 8.29 2.22
CA ILE A 39 1.02 8.29 2.48
C ILE A 39 0.35 7.13 1.73
N GLY A 40 0.67 6.92 0.45
CA GLY A 40 0.11 5.82 -0.33
C GLY A 40 0.42 4.43 0.26
N ARG A 41 1.62 4.25 0.82
CA ARG A 41 2.02 2.99 1.46
C ARG A 41 1.37 2.80 2.83
N LEU A 42 1.24 3.88 3.61
CA LEU A 42 0.51 3.87 4.88
C LEU A 42 -0.97 3.50 4.67
N ILE A 43 -1.61 4.10 3.67
CA ILE A 43 -3.01 3.83 3.33
C ILE A 43 -3.19 2.37 2.89
N LYS A 44 -2.29 1.83 2.05
CA LYS A 44 -2.33 0.40 1.70
C LYS A 44 -2.21 -0.52 2.91
N ALA A 45 -1.33 -0.21 3.86
CA ALA A 45 -1.15 -0.99 5.08
C ALA A 45 -2.41 -0.94 5.96
N ILE A 46 -2.97 0.25 6.17
CA ILE A 46 -4.21 0.43 6.94
C ILE A 46 -5.37 -0.29 6.25
N LEU A 47 -5.56 -0.12 4.94
CA LEU A 47 -6.64 -0.78 4.19
C LEU A 47 -6.56 -2.31 4.28
N GLY A 48 -5.36 -2.89 4.21
CA GLY A 48 -5.18 -4.34 4.38
C GLY A 48 -5.60 -4.82 5.77
N LEU A 49 -5.25 -4.06 6.82
CA LEU A 49 -5.66 -4.36 8.19
C LEU A 49 -7.17 -4.15 8.39
N SER A 50 -7.73 -3.05 7.90
CA SER A 50 -9.15 -2.73 7.98
C SER A 50 -10.01 -3.78 7.26
N GLY A 51 -9.59 -4.22 6.08
CA GLY A 51 -10.29 -5.28 5.34
C GLY A 51 -10.33 -6.61 6.11
N SER A 52 -9.23 -6.96 6.77
CA SER A 52 -9.15 -8.17 7.60
C SER A 52 -10.09 -8.08 8.83
N VAL A 53 -10.13 -6.93 9.51
CA VAL A 53 -11.03 -6.69 10.64
C VAL A 53 -12.50 -6.69 10.20
N ALA A 54 -12.80 -6.06 9.06
CA ALA A 54 -14.16 -6.04 8.51
C ALA A 54 -14.66 -7.46 8.20
N LEU A 55 -13.80 -8.32 7.65
CA LEU A 55 -14.12 -9.72 7.42
C LEU A 55 -14.42 -10.48 8.73
N LEU A 56 -13.61 -10.28 9.77
CA LEU A 56 -13.83 -10.89 11.08
C LEU A 56 -15.18 -10.47 11.69
N MET A 57 -15.51 -9.18 11.63
CA MET A 57 -16.80 -8.68 12.10
C MET A 57 -17.98 -9.21 11.28
N PHE A 58 -17.80 -9.36 9.97
CA PHE A 58 -18.81 -9.94 9.09
C PHE A 58 -19.09 -11.41 9.45
N VAL A 59 -18.05 -12.21 9.65
CA VAL A 59 -18.17 -13.61 10.08
C VAL A 59 -18.83 -13.70 11.45
N TRP A 60 -18.41 -12.89 12.42
CA TRP A 60 -19.01 -12.89 13.76
C TRP A 60 -20.51 -12.50 13.74
N GLY A 61 -20.87 -11.46 13.00
CA GLY A 61 -22.26 -11.05 12.80
C GLY A 61 -23.10 -12.14 12.13
N GLY A 62 -22.53 -12.82 11.13
CA GLY A 62 -23.16 -13.95 10.45
C GLY A 62 -23.40 -15.13 11.38
N PHE A 63 -22.41 -15.53 12.19
CA PHE A 63 -22.58 -16.58 13.19
C PHE A 63 -23.64 -16.22 14.22
N GLN A 64 -23.64 -14.99 14.73
CA GLN A 64 -24.63 -14.54 15.70
C GLN A 64 -26.04 -14.55 15.12
N TYR A 65 -26.19 -14.17 13.85
CA TYR A 65 -27.46 -14.23 13.14
C TYR A 65 -27.97 -15.67 12.95
N LEU A 66 -27.10 -16.58 12.49
CA LEU A 66 -27.47 -17.99 12.24
C LEU A 66 -27.75 -18.76 13.54
N TRP A 67 -26.99 -18.51 14.60
CA TRP A 67 -27.14 -19.19 15.89
C TRP A 67 -28.25 -18.59 16.78
N SER A 68 -29.02 -17.62 16.27
CA SER A 68 -30.06 -16.93 17.02
C SER A 68 -31.24 -17.83 17.43
N GLY A 69 -31.42 -18.98 16.77
CA GLY A 69 -32.40 -20.00 17.17
C GLY A 69 -33.86 -19.53 17.20
N GLY A 70 -34.19 -18.44 16.49
CA GLY A 70 -35.53 -17.85 16.46
C GLY A 70 -35.81 -16.78 17.53
N ASP A 71 -34.86 -16.48 18.44
CA ASP A 71 -35.02 -15.38 19.40
C ASP A 71 -34.93 -14.02 18.66
N PRO A 72 -36.01 -13.22 18.61
CA PRO A 72 -36.05 -11.98 17.84
C PRO A 72 -34.97 -10.98 18.27
N LYS A 73 -34.57 -10.95 19.55
CA LYS A 73 -33.52 -10.03 20.03
C LYS A 73 -32.15 -10.38 19.49
N LYS A 74 -31.84 -11.68 19.37
CA LYS A 74 -30.56 -12.16 18.84
C LYS A 74 -30.49 -11.98 17.32
N VAL A 75 -31.61 -12.24 16.64
CA VAL A 75 -31.77 -12.02 15.19
C VAL A 75 -31.53 -10.55 14.86
N GLU A 76 -32.14 -9.63 15.61
CA GLU A 76 -32.01 -8.19 15.39
C GLU A 76 -30.57 -7.71 15.63
N LYS A 77 -29.92 -8.15 16.71
CA LYS A 77 -28.49 -7.89 16.94
C LYS A 77 -27.60 -8.44 15.82
N GLY A 78 -27.87 -9.66 15.34
CA GLY A 78 -27.12 -10.25 14.23
C GLY A 78 -27.24 -9.44 12.94
N LYS A 79 -28.46 -8.99 12.61
CA LYS A 79 -28.71 -8.10 11.46
C LYS A 79 -28.01 -6.77 11.60
N GLU A 80 -28.04 -6.17 12.78
CA GLU A 80 -27.37 -4.89 13.05
C GLU A 80 -25.86 -5.02 12.86
N THR A 81 -25.23 -6.06 13.43
CA THR A 81 -23.80 -6.33 13.24
C THR A 81 -23.45 -6.55 11.78
N LEU A 82 -24.27 -7.31 11.03
CA LEU A 82 -24.06 -7.51 9.60
C LEU A 82 -24.20 -6.19 8.81
N LYS A 83 -25.19 -5.35 9.13
CA LYS A 83 -25.36 -4.02 8.53
C LYS A 83 -24.11 -3.16 8.75
N ASN A 84 -23.60 -3.15 9.98
CA ASN A 84 -22.43 -2.36 10.36
C ASN A 84 -21.16 -2.90 9.67
N ALA A 85 -21.01 -4.22 9.56
CA ALA A 85 -19.90 -4.83 8.82
C ALA A 85 -19.93 -4.47 7.33
N VAL A 86 -21.11 -4.54 6.69
CA VAL A 86 -21.30 -4.16 5.28
C VAL A 86 -20.98 -2.67 5.09
N LEU A 87 -21.48 -1.81 5.97
CA LEU A 87 -21.20 -0.37 5.92
C LEU A 87 -19.70 -0.08 6.05
N GLY A 88 -19.01 -0.79 6.94
CA GLY A 88 -17.55 -0.70 7.09
C GLY A 88 -16.80 -1.07 5.80
N ILE A 89 -17.19 -2.16 5.14
CA ILE A 89 -16.60 -2.58 3.86
C ILE A 89 -16.82 -1.50 2.79
N VAL A 90 -18.04 -0.95 2.70
CA VAL A 90 -18.37 0.12 1.75
C VAL A 90 -17.49 1.34 1.98
N ILE A 91 -17.32 1.77 3.23
CA ILE A 91 -16.46 2.94 3.58
C ILE A 91 -15.00 2.69 3.17
N ILE A 92 -14.47 1.49 3.40
CA ILE A 92 -13.10 1.12 3.00
C ILE A 92 -12.92 1.25 1.48
N PHE A 93 -13.89 0.74 0.70
CA PHE A 93 -13.89 0.86 -0.76
C PHE A 93 -13.95 2.30 -1.25
N PHE A 94 -14.81 3.12 -0.66
CA PHE A 94 -14.92 4.54 -1.00
C PHE A 94 -13.64 5.31 -0.65
N SER A 95 -13.06 5.06 0.53
CA SER A 95 -11.82 5.69 0.99
C SER A 95 -10.68 5.44 0.00
N TYR A 96 -10.47 4.18 -0.41
CA TYR A 96 -9.44 3.82 -1.38
C TYR A 96 -9.66 4.52 -2.74
N THR A 97 -10.90 4.48 -3.23
CA THR A 97 -11.24 5.06 -4.54
C THR A 97 -11.03 6.56 -4.56
N LEU A 98 -11.46 7.27 -3.51
CA LEU A 98 -11.30 8.71 -3.37
C LEU A 98 -9.82 9.10 -3.31
N VAL A 99 -9.03 8.46 -2.44
CA VAL A 99 -7.60 8.75 -2.30
C VAL A 99 -6.87 8.54 -3.63
N ASN A 100 -7.10 7.40 -4.29
CA ASN A 100 -6.45 7.11 -5.57
C ASN A 100 -6.87 8.11 -6.65
N THR A 101 -8.12 8.56 -6.64
CA THR A 101 -8.62 9.57 -7.58
C THR A 101 -7.98 10.94 -7.31
N LEU A 102 -7.86 11.35 -6.05
CA LEU A 102 -7.20 12.61 -5.67
C LEU A 102 -5.71 12.61 -6.04
N ILE A 103 -5.00 11.51 -5.74
CA ILE A 103 -3.58 11.36 -6.12
C ILE A 103 -3.46 11.38 -7.65
N LYS A 104 -4.34 10.70 -8.38
CA LYS A 104 -4.32 10.74 -9.85
C LYS A 104 -4.58 12.14 -10.38
N ILE A 105 -5.54 12.88 -9.86
CA ILE A 105 -5.83 14.25 -10.31
C ILE A 105 -4.65 15.17 -10.00
N LEU A 106 -4.03 15.04 -8.83
CA LEU A 106 -2.88 15.84 -8.44
C LEU A 106 -1.62 15.48 -9.25
N ALA A 107 -1.35 14.20 -9.45
CA ALA A 107 -0.22 13.70 -10.25
C ALA A 107 -0.41 13.96 -11.76
N THR A 108 -1.66 13.94 -12.24
CA THR A 108 -2.04 14.27 -13.63
C THR A 108 -2.23 15.78 -13.82
N GLY A 109 -1.91 16.59 -12.80
CA GLY A 109 -1.84 18.06 -12.90
C GLY A 109 -0.77 18.58 -13.88
N ALA A 110 0.11 17.71 -14.38
CA ALA A 110 0.81 17.92 -15.64
C ALA A 110 -0.09 17.40 -16.79
N VAL A 111 -1.15 18.15 -17.08
CA VAL A 111 -1.94 17.98 -18.31
C VAL A 111 -1.07 18.47 -19.47
N THR A 112 -0.35 17.53 -20.09
CA THR A 112 -0.06 17.47 -21.52
C THR A 112 0.13 16.03 -21.93
#